data_AF-A0A0N4XPP5-F1
#
_entry.id   AF-A0A0N4XPP5-F1
#
_cell.length_a   1.000
_cell.length_b   1.000
_cell.length_c   1.000
_cell.angle_alpha   90.00
_cell.angle_beta   90.00
_cell.angle_gamma   90.00
#
_symmetry.space_group_name_H-M   'P 1'
#
loop_
_entity.id
_entity.type
_entity.pdbx_description
1 polymer ?
#
loop_
_entity_poly.entity_id
_entity_poly.type
_entity_poly.pdbx_seq_one_letter_code
_entity_poly.pdbx_strand_id
1 'polypeptide(L)'
;MSFLRKRCNINPARGAFHYRSPGKIFWRTVRAPRDLINASSGMLPHKTPHGNAALKNLRVYEGVPSAYDRVKKMNAPIANRH
;
A
#
# COMPACT_ATOMS: atom_id res chain seq x y z
N MET A 1 1.40 -12.78 12.18
CA MET A 1 2.89 -12.68 12.12
C MET A 1 3.56 -13.31 10.89
N SER A 2 2.86 -14.02 10.00
CA SER A 2 3.48 -14.75 8.86
C SER A 2 4.19 -13.84 7.86
N PHE A 3 3.70 -12.61 7.66
CA PHE A 3 4.24 -11.66 6.69
C PHE A 3 5.71 -11.26 6.98
N LEU A 4 6.03 -10.94 8.23
CA LEU A 4 7.37 -10.49 8.63
C LEU A 4 8.45 -11.58 8.52
N ARG A 5 8.02 -12.85 8.43
CA ARG A 5 8.92 -14.00 8.29
C ARG A 5 9.36 -14.23 6.83
N LYS A 6 8.69 -13.60 5.85
CA LYS A 6 9.05 -13.71 4.43
C LYS A 6 10.32 -12.90 4.16
N ARG A 7 11.39 -13.56 3.70
CA ARG A 7 12.65 -12.94 3.29
C ARG A 7 13.24 -13.67 2.09
N CYS A 8 14.05 -12.98 1.29
CA CYS A 8 14.88 -13.66 0.30
C CYS A 8 16.03 -14.38 1.02
N ASN A 9 16.25 -15.67 0.71
CA ASN A 9 17.23 -16.50 1.41
C ASN A 9 18.68 -16.12 1.06
N ILE A 10 18.94 -15.76 -0.20
CA ILE A 10 20.29 -15.46 -0.71
C ILE A 10 20.74 -14.06 -0.27
N ASN A 11 19.90 -13.05 -0.49
CA ASN A 11 20.18 -11.68 -0.08
C ASN A 11 18.88 -10.99 0.40
N PRO A 12 18.71 -10.77 1.72
CA PRO A 12 17.52 -10.15 2.28
C PRO A 12 17.21 -8.76 1.72
N ALA A 13 18.22 -8.00 1.30
CA ALA A 13 18.05 -6.62 0.79
C ALA A 13 17.32 -6.56 -0.56
N ARG A 14 17.34 -7.64 -1.35
CA ARG A 14 16.63 -7.74 -2.64
C ARG A 14 15.21 -8.30 -2.50
N GLY A 15 14.82 -8.75 -1.31
CA GLY A 15 13.58 -9.45 -1.05
C GLY A 15 12.38 -8.53 -0.75
N ALA A 16 11.37 -9.09 -0.09
CA ALA A 16 10.21 -8.33 0.33
C ALA A 16 10.58 -7.27 1.37
N PHE A 17 10.20 -6.01 1.10
CA PHE A 17 10.39 -4.91 2.03
C PHE A 17 9.29 -4.89 3.11
N HIS A 18 9.69 -4.87 4.39
CA HIS A 18 8.77 -4.83 5.52
C HIS A 18 8.59 -3.40 6.05
N TYR A 19 7.82 -2.59 5.34
CA TYR A 19 7.47 -1.24 5.80
C TYR A 19 6.74 -1.29 7.14
N ARG A 20 7.09 -0.36 8.04
CA ARG A 20 6.53 -0.28 9.40
C ARG A 20 5.60 0.91 9.61
N SER A 21 5.71 1.97 8.80
CA SER A 21 4.82 3.12 8.90
C SER A 21 3.40 2.77 8.38
N PRO A 22 2.34 3.20 9.08
CA PRO A 22 0.95 2.93 8.70
C PRO A 22 0.60 3.28 7.24
N GLY A 23 1.05 4.43 6.76
CA GLY A 23 0.80 4.95 5.42
C GLY A 23 1.52 4.16 4.35
N LYS A 24 2.70 3.60 4.64
CA LYS A 24 3.36 2.65 3.74
C LYS A 24 2.72 1.26 3.78
N ILE A 25 2.17 0.86 4.91
CA ILE A 25 1.35 -0.37 5.01
C ILE A 25 0.09 -0.20 4.15
N PHE A 26 -0.64 0.90 4.28
CA PHE A 26 -1.81 1.21 3.46
C PHE A 26 -1.46 1.31 1.97
N TRP A 27 -0.40 2.05 1.61
CA TRP A 27 0.06 2.16 0.23
C TRP A 27 0.41 0.80 -0.38
N ARG A 28 1.03 -0.10 0.40
CA ARG A 28 1.33 -1.46 -0.04
C ARG A 28 0.06 -2.27 -0.29
N THR A 29 -0.95 -2.15 0.55
CA THR A 29 -2.24 -2.83 0.37
C THR A 29 -2.91 -2.40 -0.93
N VAL A 30 -2.97 -1.09 -1.21
CA VAL A 30 -3.53 -0.56 -2.47
C VAL A 30 -2.68 -0.97 -3.69
N ARG A 31 -1.36 -0.91 -3.57
CA ARG A 31 -0.44 -1.35 -4.64
C ARG A 31 -0.52 -2.85 -4.92
N ALA A 32 -0.80 -3.65 -3.89
CA ALA A 32 -0.76 -5.11 -3.81
C ALA A 32 0.56 -5.78 -4.27
N PRO A 33 1.23 -6.60 -3.45
CA PRO A 33 2.30 -7.48 -3.91
C PRO A 33 1.72 -8.73 -4.60
N ARG A 34 2.20 -9.05 -5.81
CA ARG A 34 1.84 -10.28 -6.55
C ARG A 34 2.55 -11.53 -5.99
N ASP A 35 2.99 -11.50 -4.74
CA ASP A 35 3.73 -12.59 -4.08
C ASP A 35 2.82 -13.79 -3.73
N LEU A 36 1.54 -13.72 -4.10
CA LEU A 36 0.64 -14.85 -4.19
C LEU A 36 0.48 -15.17 -5.67
N ILE A 37 1.22 -16.19 -6.12
CA ILE A 37 1.22 -16.73 -7.49
C ILE A 37 -0.18 -17.12 -7.99
N ASN A 38 -1.18 -17.21 -7.09
CA ASN A 38 -2.56 -17.58 -7.40
C ASN A 38 -3.64 -16.59 -6.92
N ALA A 39 -3.29 -15.35 -6.54
CA ALA A 39 -4.31 -14.36 -6.16
C ALA A 39 -4.78 -13.60 -7.40
N SER A 40 -6.00 -13.89 -7.85
CA SER A 40 -6.71 -13.20 -8.93
C SER A 40 -7.09 -11.74 -8.60
N SER A 41 -6.63 -11.17 -7.49
CA SER A 41 -7.06 -9.83 -7.04
C SER A 41 -5.96 -9.11 -6.25
N GLY A 42 -5.06 -8.43 -6.95
CA GLY A 42 -4.42 -7.23 -6.40
C GLY A 42 -5.34 -6.03 -6.65
N MET A 43 -5.43 -5.07 -5.71
CA MET A 43 -6.33 -3.91 -5.90
C MET A 43 -5.94 -3.06 -7.11
N LEU A 44 -4.65 -3.06 -7.49
CA LEU A 44 -4.16 -2.28 -8.61
C LEU A 44 -3.00 -2.98 -9.34
N PRO A 45 -3.01 -3.10 -10.69
CA PRO A 45 -1.95 -3.76 -11.45
C PRO A 45 -0.70 -2.86 -11.60
N HIS A 46 -0.01 -2.56 -10.51
CA HIS A 46 1.08 -1.55 -10.47
C HIS A 46 2.31 -1.82 -11.36
N LYS A 47 2.44 -3.03 -11.91
CA LYS A 47 3.50 -3.35 -12.88
C LYS A 47 3.18 -2.88 -14.29
N THR A 48 1.91 -2.64 -14.62
CA THR A 48 1.54 -2.08 -15.92
C THR A 48 1.76 -0.56 -15.91
N PRO A 49 2.01 0.07 -17.07
CA PRO A 49 2.16 1.52 -17.15
C PRO A 49 0.95 2.27 -16.59
N HIS A 50 -0.25 1.79 -16.91
CA HIS A 50 -1.51 2.35 -16.42
C HIS A 50 -1.64 2.23 -14.89
N GLY A 51 -1.35 1.07 -14.32
CA GLY A 51 -1.36 0.89 -12.87
C GLY A 51 -0.30 1.77 -12.18
N ASN A 52 0.90 1.87 -12.74
CA ASN A 52 1.91 2.74 -12.16
C ASN A 52 1.50 4.23 -12.21
N ALA A 53 0.80 4.67 -13.26
CA ALA A 53 0.24 6.02 -13.33
C ALA A 53 -0.83 6.26 -12.25
N ALA A 54 -1.76 5.32 -12.09
CA ALA A 54 -2.79 5.41 -11.05
C ALA A 54 -2.18 5.43 -9.62
N LEU A 55 -1.11 4.66 -9.39
CA LEU A 55 -0.42 4.64 -8.11
C LEU A 55 0.25 5.98 -7.76
N LYS A 56 0.73 6.73 -8.77
CA LYS A 56 1.32 8.07 -8.57
C LYS A 56 0.30 9.11 -8.12
N ASN A 57 -0.99 8.91 -8.40
CA ASN A 57 -2.05 9.81 -7.98
C ASN A 57 -2.37 9.66 -6.48
N LEU A 58 -2.06 8.51 -5.88
CA LEU A 58 -2.29 8.26 -4.46
C LEU A 58 -1.18 8.88 -3.60
N ARG A 59 -1.57 9.73 -2.66
CA ARG A 59 -0.69 10.26 -1.59
C ARG A 59 -1.24 9.85 -0.23
N VAL A 60 -0.35 9.35 0.63
CA VAL A 60 -0.71 8.82 1.96
C VAL A 60 0.21 9.45 2.98
N TYR A 61 -0.36 9.94 4.07
CA TYR A 61 0.34 10.63 5.15
C TYR A 61 -0.06 10.05 6.49
N GLU A 62 0.84 10.16 7.47
CA GLU A 62 0.49 9.98 8.88
C GLU A 62 -0.01 11.31 9.43
N GLY A 63 -1.17 11.30 10.07
CA GLY A 63 -1.83 12.53 10.49
C GLY A 63 -2.24 13.41 9.30
N VAL A 64 -2.40 14.70 9.55
CA VAL A 64 -2.86 15.67 8.54
C VAL A 64 -1.76 16.71 8.33
N PRO A 65 -1.06 16.70 7.17
CA PRO A 65 -0.08 17.73 6.86
C PRO A 65 -0.74 19.11 6.77
N SER A 66 0.02 20.17 7.08
CA SER A 66 -0.47 21.57 7.08
C SER A 66 -1.12 21.97 5.74
N ALA A 67 -0.60 21.47 4.62
CA ALA A 67 -1.15 21.72 3.28
C ALA A 67 -2.60 21.23 3.10
N TYR A 68 -3.05 20.25 3.89
CA TYR A 68 -4.38 19.64 3.79
C TYR A 68 -5.28 19.97 4.99
N ASP A 69 -4.83 20.81 5.91
CA ASP A 69 -5.56 21.07 7.15
C ASP A 69 -6.91 21.75 6.88
N ARG A 70 -6.90 22.78 6.03
CA ARG A 70 -8.08 23.56 5.61
C ARG A 70 -8.97 22.85 4.59
N VAL A 71 -8.50 21.74 4.00
CA VAL A 71 -9.30 20.98 3.04
C VAL A 71 -10.31 20.13 3.79
N LYS A 72 -11.56 20.12 3.33
CA LYS A 72 -12.61 19.29 3.93
C LYS A 72 -12.25 17.81 3.80
N LYS A 73 -12.22 17.12 4.93
CA LYS A 73 -11.88 15.70 5.03
C LYS A 73 -13.16 14.89 4.78
N MET A 74 -13.11 13.95 3.86
CA MET A 74 -14.25 13.11 3.47
C MET A 74 -14.14 11.75 4.16
N ASN A 75 -15.29 11.20 4.60
CA ASN A 75 -15.38 9.83 5.11
C ASN A 75 -16.00 8.92 4.05
N ALA A 76 -15.53 7.68 3.97
CA ALA A 76 -16.11 6.62 3.15
C ALA A 76 -16.92 5.68 4.08
N PRO A 77 -18.27 5.78 4.14
CA PRO A 77 -19.06 5.09 5.16
C PRO A 77 -18.91 3.56 5.15
N ILE A 78 -18.67 2.96 3.99
CA ILE A 78 -18.45 1.51 3.81
C ILE A 78 -17.18 1.00 4.51
N ALA A 79 -16.21 1.89 4.77
CA ALA A 79 -14.95 1.55 5.41
C ALA A 79 -14.98 1.75 6.93
N ASN A 80 -16.12 2.18 7.49
CA ASN A 80 -16.27 2.33 8.94
C ASN A 80 -16.27 0.95 9.60
N ARG A 81 -15.57 0.83 10.72
CA ARG A 81 -15.65 -0.34 11.57
C ARG A 81 -17.01 -0.34 12.30
N HIS A 82 -17.71 -1.47 12.27
CA HIS A 82 -18.89 -1.74 13.10
C HIS A 82 -18.48 -2.24 14.49
#